data_AF-A0A1H8T479-F1
#
_entry.id   AF-A0A1H8T479-F1
#
_cell.length_a   1.000
_cell.length_b   1.000
_cell.length_c   1.000
_cell.angle_alpha   90.00
_cell.angle_beta   90.00
_cell.angle_gamma   90.00
#
_symmetry.space_group_name_H-M   'P 1'
#
loop_
_entity.id
_entity.type
_entity.pdbx_description
1 polymer ?
#
loop_
_entity_poly.entity_id
_entity_poly.type
_entity_poly.pdbx_seq_one_letter_code
_entity_poly.pdbx_strand_id
1 'polypeptide(L)'
;MQRRAVVGVLVVLGIVAVGGGIAAVVFPALSGGPPSVSTVTDPNPDGEVGGLYSGTKTDPESGVRIGGGAGGLPILLWNDGTTRRTLQVGLVHQESGETLVDRQVTLPPDGTYLVRILHPDRYTLTVGTESSEQTETLRVTHTDFRCSDQRTTIRVRENGTVMSRTQWEEVACD
;
A
#
# COMPACT_ATOMS: atom_id res chain seq x y z
N MET A 1 44.75 24.15 -38.56
CA MET A 1 44.46 25.58 -38.38
C MET A 1 43.22 25.71 -37.50
N GLN A 2 43.28 26.61 -36.50
CA GLN A 2 42.20 27.14 -35.61
C GLN A 2 41.34 26.12 -34.82
N ARG A 3 41.61 25.93 -33.52
CA ARG A 3 41.20 26.76 -32.36
C ARG A 3 39.68 26.95 -32.24
N ARG A 4 39.07 26.33 -31.22
CA ARG A 4 38.61 27.03 -30.00
C ARG A 4 37.99 26.02 -29.01
N ALA A 5 38.61 25.95 -27.84
CA ALA A 5 38.06 25.36 -26.63
C ALA A 5 36.89 26.22 -26.12
N VAL A 6 35.85 25.57 -25.59
CA VAL A 6 34.88 26.22 -24.69
C VAL A 6 34.84 25.42 -23.40
N VAL A 7 35.55 25.98 -22.43
CA VAL A 7 35.44 25.74 -20.99
C VAL A 7 34.09 26.30 -20.54
N GLY A 8 33.36 25.60 -19.67
CA GLY A 8 32.00 26.01 -19.28
C GLY A 8 31.49 25.49 -17.95
N VAL A 9 32.20 25.86 -16.86
CA VAL A 9 31.70 26.08 -15.49
C VAL A 9 31.05 24.90 -14.73
N LEU A 10 31.84 24.39 -13.79
CA LEU A 10 31.43 23.65 -12.60
C LEU A 10 30.89 24.67 -11.58
N VAL A 11 29.59 24.63 -11.26
CA VAL A 11 29.02 25.41 -10.13
C VAL A 11 28.79 24.46 -8.97
N VAL A 12 29.74 24.46 -8.04
CA VAL A 12 29.55 23.96 -6.67
C VAL A 12 28.92 25.11 -5.90
N LEU A 13 27.63 25.03 -5.61
CA LEU A 13 26.96 25.95 -4.70
C LEU A 13 26.76 25.23 -3.36
N GLY A 14 27.73 25.46 -2.46
CA GLY A 14 27.57 25.16 -1.05
C GLY A 14 26.60 26.17 -0.44
N ILE A 15 25.58 25.67 0.26
CA ILE A 15 24.75 26.48 1.15
C ILE A 15 24.87 25.85 2.53
N VAL A 16 25.61 26.53 3.42
CA VAL A 16 25.56 26.33 4.86
C VAL A 16 24.47 27.24 5.41
N ALA A 17 23.62 26.65 6.25
CA ALA A 17 22.40 27.19 6.83
C ALA A 17 22.59 28.47 7.67
N VAL A 18 21.51 29.28 7.81
CA VAL A 18 20.87 29.72 9.06
C VAL A 18 19.71 30.67 8.71
N GLY A 19 18.54 30.48 9.30
CA GLY A 19 17.54 31.55 9.45
C GLY A 19 16.14 31.19 8.96
N GLY A 20 15.24 30.95 9.91
CA GLY A 20 13.84 30.58 9.68
C GLY A 20 13.05 31.60 8.87
N GLY A 21 12.22 31.08 7.98
CA GLY A 21 11.29 31.82 7.15
C GLY A 21 10.69 30.84 6.15
N ILE A 22 9.68 30.10 6.59
CA ILE A 22 8.89 29.22 5.71
C ILE A 22 8.13 30.14 4.75
N ALA A 23 8.73 30.42 3.59
CA ALA A 23 8.01 31.01 2.48
C ALA A 23 7.04 29.94 1.96
N ALA A 24 5.80 30.01 2.39
CA ALA A 24 4.71 29.20 1.86
C ALA A 24 4.52 29.59 0.39
N VAL A 25 5.14 28.82 -0.52
CA VAL A 25 4.84 28.90 -1.94
C VAL A 25 3.46 28.28 -2.11
N VAL A 26 2.44 29.14 -2.15
CA VAL A 26 1.06 28.73 -2.41
C VAL A 26 0.97 28.41 -3.90
N PHE A 27 1.26 27.16 -4.26
CA PHE A 27 0.83 26.63 -5.54
C PHE A 27 -0.69 26.56 -5.52
N PRO A 28 -1.41 27.06 -6.55
CA PRO A 28 -2.83 26.80 -6.67
C PRO A 28 -3.01 25.29 -6.75
N ALA A 29 -3.57 24.71 -5.69
CA ALA A 29 -3.92 23.31 -5.66
C ALA A 29 -4.95 23.07 -6.78
N LEU A 30 -4.50 22.44 -7.86
CA LEU A 30 -5.39 21.67 -8.71
C LEU A 30 -6.14 20.73 -7.76
N SER A 31 -7.46 20.79 -7.75
CA SER A 31 -8.35 20.13 -6.81
C SER A 31 -8.42 18.60 -6.99
N GLY A 32 -7.27 17.96 -7.20
CA GLY A 32 -7.08 16.53 -7.43
C GLY A 32 -5.69 16.08 -6.99
N GLY A 33 -5.24 16.54 -5.82
CA GLY A 33 -4.02 16.04 -5.20
C GLY A 33 -4.07 14.53 -4.92
N PRO A 34 -2.92 13.89 -4.65
CA PRO A 34 -2.87 12.46 -4.42
C PRO A 34 -3.85 11.99 -3.34
N PRO A 35 -4.38 10.77 -3.47
CA PRO A 35 -5.23 10.20 -2.44
C PRO A 35 -4.47 10.14 -1.11
N SER A 36 -5.17 10.45 -0.01
CA SER A 36 -4.58 10.44 1.33
C SER A 36 -4.20 9.03 1.78
N VAL A 37 -3.06 8.90 2.46
CA VAL A 37 -2.63 7.66 3.13
C VAL A 37 -2.61 7.90 4.63
N SER A 38 -3.14 6.97 5.42
CA SER A 38 -3.16 7.07 6.88
C SER A 38 -2.90 5.71 7.54
N THR A 39 -2.12 5.70 8.61
CA THR A 39 -1.93 4.51 9.46
C THR A 39 -3.08 4.36 10.45
N VAL A 40 -3.47 3.12 10.74
CA VAL A 40 -4.55 2.81 11.68
C VAL A 40 -4.04 1.84 12.76
N THR A 41 -4.28 2.17 14.03
CA THR A 41 -3.83 1.40 15.21
C THR A 41 -4.82 0.32 15.62
N ASP A 42 -6.10 0.50 15.32
CA ASP A 42 -7.12 -0.54 15.40
C ASP A 42 -7.73 -0.72 14.00
N PRO A 43 -7.11 -1.54 13.14
CA PRO A 43 -7.51 -1.67 11.75
C PRO A 43 -8.79 -2.50 11.55
N ASN A 44 -9.20 -3.29 12.55
CA ASN A 44 -10.35 -4.20 12.48
C ASN A 44 -11.29 -4.06 13.70
N PRO A 45 -11.80 -2.85 13.98
CA PRO A 45 -12.52 -2.58 15.23
C PRO A 45 -13.80 -3.41 15.38
N ASP A 46 -14.50 -3.68 14.27
CA ASP A 46 -15.78 -4.41 14.28
C ASP A 46 -15.63 -5.90 13.92
N GLY A 47 -14.40 -6.43 13.87
CA GLY A 47 -14.16 -7.81 13.44
C GLY A 47 -14.52 -8.06 11.97
N GLU A 48 -14.61 -7.00 11.17
CA GLU A 48 -14.96 -6.98 9.76
C GLU A 48 -13.95 -7.68 8.83
N VAL A 49 -12.91 -8.32 9.32
CA VAL A 49 -11.97 -9.05 8.47
C VAL A 49 -11.73 -10.45 9.01
N GLY A 50 -12.44 -11.43 8.45
CA GLY A 50 -12.13 -12.85 8.59
C GLY A 50 -11.18 -13.32 7.49
N GLY A 51 -10.32 -14.30 7.78
CA GLY A 51 -9.40 -14.86 6.78
C GLY A 51 -10.09 -15.83 5.82
N LEU A 52 -9.87 -15.65 4.51
CA LEU A 52 -10.44 -16.53 3.46
C LEU A 52 -9.75 -17.90 3.33
N TYR A 53 -8.65 -18.08 4.05
CA TYR A 53 -7.91 -19.33 4.16
C TYR A 53 -8.14 -19.94 5.54
N SER A 54 -8.27 -21.25 5.61
CA SER A 54 -8.18 -21.98 6.88
C SER A 54 -6.80 -21.77 7.51
N GLY A 55 -6.74 -21.65 8.83
CA GLY A 55 -5.51 -21.46 9.61
C GLY A 55 -5.67 -20.44 10.72
N THR A 56 -4.71 -20.44 11.66
CA THR A 56 -4.68 -19.49 12.77
C THR A 56 -4.24 -18.12 12.25
N LYS A 57 -5.02 -17.09 12.55
CA LYS A 57 -4.70 -15.69 12.23
C LYS A 57 -4.92 -14.89 13.48
N THR A 58 -3.99 -14.01 13.82
CA THR A 58 -4.26 -12.98 14.81
C THR A 58 -4.98 -11.83 14.15
N ASP A 59 -5.76 -11.07 14.92
CA ASP A 59 -6.26 -9.79 14.45
C ASP A 59 -5.10 -8.86 14.07
N PRO A 60 -5.27 -8.02 13.04
CA PRO A 60 -4.22 -7.11 12.62
C PRO A 60 -4.00 -6.05 13.70
N GLU A 61 -2.76 -5.93 14.18
CA GLU A 61 -2.37 -4.89 15.16
C GLU A 61 -2.09 -3.53 14.50
N SER A 62 -1.94 -3.52 13.17
CA SER A 62 -1.71 -2.29 12.41
C SER A 62 -2.20 -2.42 10.98
N GLY A 63 -2.46 -1.26 10.36
CA GLY A 63 -2.89 -1.19 8.98
C GLY A 63 -2.64 0.17 8.33
N VAL A 64 -2.98 0.26 7.04
CA VAL A 64 -3.08 1.52 6.31
C VAL A 64 -4.44 1.64 5.64
N ARG A 65 -4.92 2.88 5.55
CA ARG A 65 -6.08 3.28 4.75
C ARG A 65 -5.64 4.21 3.64
N ILE A 66 -6.20 3.98 2.45
CA ILE A 66 -5.94 4.73 1.23
C ILE A 66 -7.24 5.37 0.76
N GLY A 67 -7.20 6.69 0.55
CA GLY A 67 -8.38 7.51 0.29
C GLY A 67 -9.03 8.04 1.58
N GLY A 68 -9.71 9.18 1.47
CA GLY A 68 -10.48 9.78 2.56
C GLY A 68 -11.92 9.32 2.53
N GLY A 69 -12.40 8.71 3.62
CA GLY A 69 -13.80 8.25 3.75
C GLY A 69 -13.96 7.04 4.66
N ALA A 70 -15.21 6.73 4.99
CA ALA A 70 -15.59 5.45 5.58
C ALA A 70 -15.67 4.38 4.49
N GLY A 71 -15.36 3.12 4.84
CA GLY A 71 -15.37 1.99 3.90
C GLY A 71 -14.05 1.73 3.18
N GLY A 72 -14.15 1.07 2.02
CA GLY A 72 -13.01 0.60 1.22
C GLY A 72 -12.76 -0.90 1.39
N LEU A 73 -12.21 -1.51 0.34
CA LEU A 73 -11.92 -2.95 0.28
C LEU A 73 -10.87 -3.33 1.34
N PRO A 74 -11.19 -4.21 2.30
CA PRO A 74 -10.21 -4.79 3.19
C PRO A 74 -9.37 -5.87 2.48
N ILE A 75 -8.05 -5.70 2.53
CA ILE A 75 -7.06 -6.67 2.05
C ILE A 75 -6.20 -7.09 3.25
N LEU A 76 -6.38 -8.33 3.71
CA LEU A 76 -5.64 -8.90 4.83
C LEU A 76 -4.37 -9.59 4.34
N LEU A 77 -3.20 -9.07 4.72
CA LEU A 77 -1.91 -9.73 4.50
C LEU A 77 -1.64 -10.64 5.70
N TRP A 78 -1.35 -11.91 5.45
CA TRP A 78 -1.16 -12.92 6.49
C TRP A 78 0.18 -13.63 6.34
N ASN A 79 0.97 -13.62 7.41
CA ASN A 79 2.11 -14.49 7.57
C ASN A 79 1.65 -15.89 8.01
N ASP A 80 1.35 -16.75 7.03
CA ASP A 80 1.09 -18.17 7.24
C ASP A 80 2.42 -18.94 7.36
N GLY A 81 3.22 -18.49 8.31
CA GLY A 81 4.52 -19.03 8.62
C GLY A 81 4.65 -19.21 10.11
N THR A 82 5.54 -20.13 10.48
CA THR A 82 5.89 -20.40 11.89
C THR A 82 6.98 -19.47 12.42
N THR A 83 7.55 -18.63 11.54
CA THR A 83 8.62 -17.69 11.84
C THR A 83 8.19 -16.25 11.56
N ARG A 84 8.84 -15.29 12.24
CA ARG A 84 8.64 -13.85 11.97
C ARG A 84 9.11 -13.54 10.54
N ARG A 85 8.32 -12.76 9.80
CA ARG A 85 8.63 -12.40 8.41
C ARG A 85 8.47 -10.91 8.16
N THR A 86 9.39 -10.35 7.37
CA THR A 86 9.26 -9.00 6.80
C THR A 86 8.68 -9.10 5.39
N LEU A 87 7.59 -8.37 5.16
CA LEU A 87 6.92 -8.23 3.86
C LEU A 87 7.23 -6.85 3.28
N GLN A 88 7.51 -6.80 1.98
CA GLN A 88 7.51 -5.56 1.21
C GLN A 88 6.08 -5.28 0.75
N VAL A 89 5.56 -4.09 1.06
CA VAL A 89 4.22 -3.65 0.67
C VAL A 89 4.34 -2.39 -0.16
N GLY A 90 3.98 -2.50 -1.43
CA GLY A 90 3.97 -1.41 -2.40
C GLY A 90 2.56 -1.10 -2.89
N LEU A 91 2.20 0.17 -3.02
CA LEU A 91 0.93 0.59 -3.62
C LEU A 91 1.16 1.76 -4.56
N VAL A 92 0.72 1.60 -5.82
CA VAL A 92 0.85 2.61 -6.86
C VAL A 92 -0.52 3.01 -7.37
N HIS A 93 -0.77 4.31 -7.47
CA HIS A 93 -1.96 4.86 -8.14
C HIS A 93 -1.79 4.75 -9.65
N GLN A 94 -2.69 4.03 -10.32
CA GLN A 94 -2.53 3.66 -11.74
C GLN A 94 -2.58 4.86 -12.69
N GLU A 95 -3.38 5.87 -12.37
CA GLU A 95 -3.57 7.03 -13.25
C GLU A 95 -2.41 8.02 -13.15
N SER A 96 -1.94 8.33 -11.94
CA SER A 96 -0.83 9.28 -11.74
C SER A 96 0.55 8.62 -11.76
N GLY A 97 0.64 7.29 -11.62
CA GLY A 97 1.89 6.56 -11.45
C GLY A 97 2.57 6.80 -10.09
N GLU A 98 1.90 7.48 -9.17
CA GLU A 98 2.45 7.84 -7.88
C GLU A 98 2.50 6.66 -6.91
N THR A 99 3.65 6.47 -6.27
CA THR A 99 3.83 5.51 -5.18
C THR A 99 3.26 6.08 -3.89
N LEU A 100 2.19 5.48 -3.39
CA LEU A 100 1.48 5.90 -2.18
C LEU A 100 1.94 5.15 -0.95
N VAL A 101 2.32 3.88 -1.12
CA VAL A 101 2.88 3.05 -0.07
C VAL A 101 4.13 2.38 -0.61
N ASP A 102 5.22 2.47 0.14
CA ASP A 102 6.44 1.71 -0.09
C ASP A 102 7.09 1.48 1.28
N ARG A 103 6.78 0.33 1.90
CA ARG A 103 7.23 0.06 3.28
C ARG A 103 7.41 -1.41 3.57
N GLN A 104 8.25 -1.65 4.56
CA GLN A 104 8.43 -2.96 5.19
C GLN A 104 7.42 -3.15 6.33
N VAL A 105 6.81 -4.34 6.40
CA VAL A 105 5.94 -4.74 7.50
C VAL A 105 6.44 -6.06 8.07
N THR A 106 6.84 -6.05 9.34
CA THR A 106 7.30 -7.26 10.03
C THR A 106 6.13 -7.89 10.81
N LEU A 107 5.81 -9.14 10.48
CA LEU A 107 4.72 -9.89 11.08
C LEU A 107 5.24 -11.06 11.93
N PRO A 108 4.72 -11.28 13.15
CA PRO A 108 4.97 -12.52 13.89
C PRO A 108 4.38 -13.74 13.14
N PRO A 109 4.68 -14.97 13.58
CA PRO A 109 3.95 -16.16 13.13
C PRO A 109 2.43 -15.93 13.27
N ASP A 110 1.67 -16.32 12.26
CA ASP A 110 0.21 -16.11 12.15
C ASP A 110 -0.26 -14.64 12.19
N GLY A 111 0.69 -13.70 12.21
CA GLY A 111 0.44 -12.27 12.26
C GLY A 111 -0.21 -11.75 10.98
N THR A 112 -1.04 -10.73 11.13
CA THR A 112 -1.73 -10.10 10.00
C THR A 112 -1.53 -8.60 9.93
N TYR A 113 -1.72 -8.05 8.74
CA TYR A 113 -1.65 -6.63 8.45
C TYR A 113 -2.78 -6.23 7.50
N LEU A 114 -3.48 -5.14 7.80
CA LEU A 114 -4.63 -4.72 6.98
C LEU A 114 -4.29 -3.55 6.06
N VAL A 115 -4.59 -3.71 4.78
CA VAL A 115 -4.62 -2.61 3.81
C VAL A 115 -6.07 -2.37 3.43
N ARG A 116 -6.57 -1.15 3.65
CA ARG A 116 -7.93 -0.76 3.27
C ARG A 116 -7.88 0.27 2.15
N ILE A 117 -8.48 -0.05 1.00
CA ILE A 117 -8.36 0.76 -0.21
C ILE A 117 -9.75 1.22 -0.66
N LEU A 118 -9.96 2.53 -0.68
CA LEU A 118 -11.14 3.12 -1.32
C LEU A 118 -10.91 3.20 -2.84
N HIS A 119 -11.90 2.84 -3.66
CA HIS A 119 -11.78 2.75 -5.13
C HIS A 119 -10.61 1.85 -5.59
N PRO A 120 -10.61 0.56 -5.20
CA PRO A 120 -9.49 -0.35 -5.45
C PRO A 120 -9.05 -0.43 -6.92
N ASP A 121 -9.97 -0.22 -7.87
CA ASP A 121 -9.73 -0.23 -9.32
C ASP A 121 -8.72 0.81 -9.81
N ARG A 122 -8.35 1.77 -8.95
CA ARG A 122 -7.34 2.81 -9.24
C ARG A 122 -5.95 2.46 -8.77
N TYR A 123 -5.74 1.30 -8.15
CA TYR A 123 -4.48 0.97 -7.51
C TYR A 123 -3.92 -0.39 -7.94
N THR A 124 -2.60 -0.49 -7.89
CA THR A 124 -1.87 -1.75 -7.98
C THR A 124 -1.22 -2.01 -6.64
N LEU A 125 -1.60 -3.10 -5.96
CA LEU A 125 -0.98 -3.56 -4.73
C LEU A 125 0.06 -4.63 -5.05
N THR A 126 1.24 -4.47 -4.47
CA THR A 126 2.38 -5.34 -4.67
C THR A 126 2.83 -5.86 -3.31
N VAL A 127 2.88 -7.19 -3.15
CA VAL A 127 3.34 -7.83 -1.92
C VAL A 127 4.47 -8.81 -2.25
N GLY A 128 5.59 -8.68 -1.55
CA GLY A 128 6.75 -9.54 -1.70
C GLY A 128 7.42 -9.87 -0.36
N THR A 129 8.37 -10.79 -0.37
CA THR A 129 9.22 -11.10 0.79
C THR A 129 10.65 -10.65 0.52
N GLU A 130 11.43 -10.32 1.55
CA GLU A 130 12.85 -9.94 1.37
C GLU A 130 13.69 -11.04 0.71
N SER A 131 13.29 -12.30 0.88
CA SER A 131 14.01 -13.47 0.41
C SER A 131 13.63 -13.96 -0.99
N SER A 132 12.62 -13.37 -1.64
CA SER A 132 12.13 -13.88 -2.91
C SER A 132 11.95 -12.79 -3.96
N GLU A 133 12.35 -13.09 -5.19
CA GLU A 133 11.95 -12.33 -6.39
C GLU A 133 10.45 -12.57 -6.73
N GLN A 134 9.77 -13.43 -5.98
CA GLN A 134 8.36 -13.78 -6.16
C GLN A 134 7.49 -12.70 -5.51
N THR A 135 7.10 -11.75 -6.34
CA THR A 135 6.17 -10.69 -5.96
C THR A 135 4.79 -11.03 -6.51
N GLU A 136 3.75 -11.04 -5.65
CA GLU A 136 2.38 -11.08 -6.15
C GLU A 136 1.90 -9.65 -6.40
N THR A 137 1.53 -9.39 -7.66
CA THR A 137 0.90 -8.13 -8.05
C THR A 137 -0.60 -8.35 -8.11
N LEU A 138 -1.32 -7.78 -7.16
CA LEU A 138 -2.78 -7.80 -7.15
C LEU A 138 -3.28 -6.54 -7.86
N ARG A 139 -3.81 -6.71 -9.08
CA ARG A 139 -4.66 -5.68 -9.66
C ARG A 139 -6.00 -5.76 -8.95
N VAL A 140 -6.22 -4.82 -8.04
CA VAL A 140 -7.42 -4.81 -7.23
C VAL A 140 -8.55 -4.30 -8.12
N THR A 141 -9.39 -5.19 -8.62
CA THR A 141 -10.46 -4.82 -9.55
C THR A 141 -11.82 -4.87 -8.84
N HIS A 142 -12.63 -3.84 -9.03
CA HIS A 142 -13.98 -3.71 -8.46
C HIS A 142 -15.04 -4.34 -9.39
N THR A 143 -14.65 -5.24 -10.31
CA THR A 143 -15.40 -5.38 -11.56
C THR A 143 -16.80 -5.98 -11.46
N ASP A 144 -17.22 -6.54 -10.34
CA ASP A 144 -18.54 -7.16 -10.25
C ASP A 144 -19.25 -6.83 -8.93
N PHE A 145 -20.41 -6.17 -9.08
CA PHE A 145 -21.48 -5.89 -8.13
C PHE A 145 -21.39 -4.64 -7.23
N ARG A 146 -22.45 -3.82 -7.32
CA ARG A 146 -22.60 -2.50 -6.70
C ARG A 146 -23.01 -2.55 -5.23
N CYS A 147 -23.24 -3.74 -4.68
CA CYS A 147 -23.64 -3.99 -3.28
C CYS A 147 -23.16 -5.38 -2.85
N SER A 148 -21.86 -5.60 -2.89
CA SER A 148 -21.28 -6.82 -2.33
C SER A 148 -20.21 -6.46 -1.33
N ASP A 149 -20.25 -7.10 -0.16
CA ASP A 149 -19.11 -7.09 0.74
C ASP A 149 -18.00 -7.91 0.11
N GLN A 150 -16.91 -7.23 -0.25
CA GLN A 150 -15.73 -7.86 -0.80
C GLN A 150 -14.65 -7.93 0.27
N ARG A 151 -13.99 -9.10 0.36
CA ARG A 151 -12.81 -9.29 1.19
C ARG A 151 -11.72 -9.97 0.38
N THR A 152 -10.47 -9.59 0.62
CA THR A 152 -9.31 -10.24 0.03
C THR A 152 -8.34 -10.66 1.12
N THR A 153 -7.78 -11.87 1.01
CA THR A 153 -6.68 -12.32 1.85
C THR A 153 -5.48 -12.68 0.98
N ILE A 154 -4.33 -12.07 1.26
CA ILE A 154 -3.02 -12.40 0.70
C ILE A 154 -2.28 -13.23 1.74
N ARG A 155 -2.03 -14.49 1.42
CA ARG A 155 -1.31 -15.45 2.25
C ARG A 155 0.13 -15.53 1.80
N VAL A 156 1.06 -15.40 2.73
CA VAL A 156 2.49 -15.61 2.50
C VAL A 156 2.94 -16.85 3.28
N ARG A 157 3.29 -17.93 2.58
CA ARG A 157 3.69 -19.23 3.17
C ARG A 157 5.14 -19.23 3.65
N GLU A 158 5.50 -20.21 4.48
CA GLU A 158 6.87 -20.42 5.00
C GLU A 158 7.97 -20.34 3.93
N ASN A 159 7.71 -20.93 2.75
CA ASN A 159 8.65 -20.96 1.63
C ASN A 159 8.72 -19.65 0.81
N GLY A 160 8.06 -18.58 1.27
CA GLY A 160 7.98 -17.29 0.58
C GLY A 160 6.95 -17.22 -0.55
N THR A 161 6.21 -18.31 -0.83
CA THR A 161 5.15 -18.27 -1.84
C THR A 161 4.02 -17.34 -1.38
N VAL A 162 3.65 -16.40 -2.26
CA VAL A 162 2.57 -15.43 -2.06
C VAL A 162 1.34 -15.90 -2.85
N MET A 163 0.16 -15.89 -2.22
CA MET A 163 -1.10 -16.33 -2.81
C MET A 163 -2.27 -15.45 -2.37
N SER A 164 -3.07 -14.97 -3.32
CA SER A 164 -4.29 -14.22 -3.03
C SER A 164 -5.57 -15.07 -3.18
N ARG A 165 -6.57 -14.74 -2.37
CA ARG A 165 -7.96 -15.17 -2.55
C ARG A 165 -8.87 -13.98 -2.30
N THR A 166 -9.91 -13.85 -3.11
CA THR A 166 -10.96 -12.85 -2.94
C THR A 166 -12.31 -13.57 -2.83
N GLN A 167 -13.16 -13.07 -1.94
CA GLN A 167 -14.55 -13.49 -1.79
C GLN A 167 -15.46 -12.27 -1.90
N TRP A 168 -16.63 -12.50 -2.46
CA TRP A 168 -17.73 -11.54 -2.55
C TRP A 168 -18.95 -12.15 -1.87
N GLU A 169 -19.66 -11.33 -1.11
CA GLU A 169 -20.94 -11.66 -0.52
C GLU A 169 -21.95 -10.61 -1.00
N GLU A 170 -22.99 -11.04 -1.72
CA GLU A 170 -24.05 -10.13 -2.12
C GLU A 170 -24.79 -9.64 -0.88
N VAL A 171 -24.81 -8.34 -0.67
CA VAL A 171 -25.66 -7.70 0.33
C VAL A 171 -26.84 -7.04 -0.38
N ALA A 172 -28.04 -7.16 0.19
CA ALA A 172 -29.19 -6.45 -0.36
C ALA A 172 -28.90 -4.94 -0.31
N CYS A 173 -28.94 -4.26 -1.46
CA CYS A 173 -28.97 -2.80 -1.47
C CYS A 173 -30.36 -2.35 -1.01
N ASP A 174 -30.43 -1.42 -0.08
CA ASP A 174 -31.61 -0.57 0.12
C ASP A 174 -31.57 0.66 -0.80
#